data_AF-A0A961TZ94-F1
#
_entry.id   AF-A0A961TZ94-F1
#
_cell.length_a   1.000
_cell.length_b   1.000
_cell.length_c   1.000
_cell.angle_alpha   90.00
_cell.angle_beta   90.00
_cell.angle_gamma   90.00
#
_symmetry.space_group_name_H-M   'P 1'
#
loop_
_entity.id
_entity.type
_entity.pdbx_description
1 polymer ?
#
loop_
_entity_poly.entity_id
_entity_poly.type
_entity_poly.pdbx_seq_one_letter_code
_entity_poly.pdbx_strand_id
1 'polypeptide(L)'
;MQLAAESINAFQAEAVETLRGDSDSPLLLLCEHAGNTVPAPWKNLGLPAAMLETHYAYDPGVDGLTRALSQRLDAPAVLARYSRIFVDYNRFDSDWDHMRPDLGGIPVPANMAISDAERRLRRQIAVDPVDAAIAPLIPARKAVVSVHSFTPVMGGLHRPVDIGILWRNESPFVTDVLREFSLRGAELGLRIGDNEPYDW
;
A
#
# COMPACT_ATOMS: atom_id res chain seq x y z
N MET A 1 18.94 5.41 -15.51
CA MET A 1 20.09 4.58 -15.08
C MET A 1 20.04 3.23 -15.79
N GLN A 2 21.15 2.50 -15.94
CA GLN A 2 21.14 1.12 -16.43
C GLN A 2 21.68 0.21 -15.33
N LEU A 3 20.87 -0.77 -14.91
CA LEU A 3 21.25 -1.76 -13.90
C LEU A 3 21.53 -3.11 -14.57
N ALA A 4 22.43 -3.89 -13.98
CA ALA A 4 22.65 -5.26 -14.40
C ALA A 4 21.40 -6.11 -14.10
N ALA A 5 21.15 -7.13 -14.92
CA ALA A 5 19.99 -8.03 -14.74
C ALA A 5 20.00 -8.71 -13.35
N GLU A 6 21.17 -9.11 -12.85
CA GLU A 6 21.31 -9.68 -11.51
C GLU A 6 20.86 -8.71 -10.41
N SER A 7 21.21 -7.42 -10.53
CA SER A 7 20.75 -6.40 -9.58
C SER A 7 19.24 -6.19 -9.65
N ILE A 8 18.66 -6.20 -10.86
CA ILE A 8 17.21 -6.08 -11.04
C ILE A 8 16.51 -7.26 -10.34
N ASN A 9 16.97 -8.49 -10.58
CA ASN A 9 16.39 -9.69 -9.96
C ASN A 9 16.49 -9.64 -8.43
N ALA A 10 17.61 -9.17 -7.87
CA ALA A 10 17.77 -9.00 -6.44
C ALA A 10 16.74 -8.00 -5.88
N PHE A 11 16.58 -6.83 -6.52
CA PHE A 11 15.58 -5.86 -6.08
C PHE A 11 14.15 -6.35 -6.24
N GLN A 12 13.84 -7.15 -7.28
CA GLN A 12 12.52 -7.76 -7.44
C GLN A 12 12.20 -8.75 -6.32
N ALA A 13 13.19 -9.56 -5.91
CA ALA A 13 13.03 -10.50 -4.81
C ALA A 13 12.80 -9.80 -3.45
N GLU A 14 13.36 -8.61 -3.26
CA GLU A 14 13.16 -7.79 -2.06
C GLU A 14 11.87 -6.95 -2.09
N ALA A 15 11.24 -6.78 -3.26
CA ALA A 15 10.12 -5.86 -3.46
C ALA A 15 8.81 -6.31 -2.78
N VAL A 16 8.65 -7.62 -2.60
CA VAL A 16 7.37 -8.22 -2.21
C VAL A 16 7.58 -9.39 -1.26
N GLU A 17 6.65 -9.54 -0.32
CA GLU A 17 6.55 -10.71 0.53
C GLU A 17 5.13 -11.30 0.45
N THR A 18 5.04 -12.61 0.26
CA THR A 18 3.77 -13.33 0.26
C THR A 18 3.67 -14.20 1.51
N LEU A 19 2.59 -14.02 2.27
CA LEU A 19 2.25 -14.81 3.44
C LEU A 19 1.14 -15.79 3.06
N ARG A 20 1.23 -17.04 3.56
CA ARG A 20 0.17 -18.07 3.42
C ARG A 20 -0.36 -18.22 1.99
N GLY A 21 0.52 -18.16 0.99
CA GLY A 21 0.13 -18.20 -0.43
C GLY A 21 -0.70 -19.44 -0.81
N ASP A 22 -0.48 -20.55 -0.11
CA ASP A 22 -1.19 -21.82 -0.33
C ASP A 22 -2.52 -21.95 0.45
N SER A 23 -2.96 -20.90 1.16
CA SER A 23 -4.20 -20.95 1.91
C SER A 23 -5.44 -20.94 0.99
N ASP A 24 -6.47 -21.70 1.40
CA ASP A 24 -7.80 -21.75 0.79
C ASP A 24 -8.78 -20.69 1.31
N SER A 25 -8.32 -19.74 2.14
CA SER A 25 -9.19 -18.68 2.65
C SER A 25 -9.88 -17.91 1.51
N PRO A 26 -11.17 -17.56 1.64
CA PRO A 26 -11.87 -16.83 0.59
C PRO A 26 -11.41 -15.37 0.46
N LEU A 27 -10.51 -14.91 1.33
CA LEU A 27 -9.98 -13.55 1.34
C LEU A 27 -8.55 -13.51 0.80
N LEU A 28 -8.19 -12.41 0.16
CA LEU A 28 -6.80 -12.02 -0.09
C LEU A 28 -6.56 -10.65 0.54
N LEU A 29 -5.50 -10.54 1.34
CA LEU A 29 -5.09 -9.27 1.94
C LEU A 29 -3.99 -8.63 1.09
N LEU A 30 -4.12 -7.33 0.81
CA LEU A 30 -3.07 -6.54 0.16
C LEU A 30 -2.57 -5.48 1.13
N CYS A 31 -1.27 -5.20 1.07
CA CYS A 31 -0.63 -4.16 1.87
C CYS A 31 0.36 -3.40 0.99
N GLU A 32 -0.19 -2.51 0.18
CA GLU A 32 0.52 -1.72 -0.84
C GLU A 32 1.56 -0.76 -0.24
N HIS A 33 1.34 -0.31 1.00
CA HIS A 33 2.18 0.67 1.69
C HIS A 33 2.81 0.09 2.96
N ALA A 34 3.20 -1.18 2.93
CA ALA A 34 3.72 -1.89 4.12
C ALA A 34 5.13 -1.43 4.53
N GLY A 35 6.02 -1.20 3.55
CA GLY A 35 7.41 -0.83 3.78
C GLY A 35 7.76 0.58 3.31
N ASN A 36 8.86 1.10 3.85
CA ASN A 36 9.42 2.42 3.53
C ASN A 36 10.81 2.35 2.87
N THR A 37 11.24 1.15 2.44
CA THR A 37 12.57 0.96 1.84
C THR A 37 12.65 1.64 0.48
N VAL A 38 13.78 2.29 0.18
CA VAL A 38 14.10 2.75 -1.17
C VAL A 38 15.29 1.92 -1.67
N PRO A 39 15.26 1.32 -2.88
CA PRO A 39 16.36 0.50 -3.34
C PRO A 39 17.66 1.31 -3.46
N ALA A 40 18.79 0.69 -3.12
CA ALA A 40 20.07 1.38 -2.88
C ALA A 40 20.52 2.38 -3.97
N PRO A 41 20.35 2.12 -5.29
CA PRO A 41 20.74 3.07 -6.33
C PRO A 41 20.03 4.43 -6.25
N TRP A 42 18.85 4.48 -5.61
CA TRP A 42 18.04 5.68 -5.41
C TRP A 42 18.27 6.37 -4.07
N LYS A 43 19.10 5.77 -3.20
CA LYS A 43 19.40 6.28 -1.86
C LYS A 43 18.12 6.63 -1.09
N ASN A 44 17.92 7.90 -0.77
CA ASN A 44 16.77 8.46 -0.07
C ASN A 44 15.93 9.38 -0.97
N LEU A 45 16.02 9.25 -2.30
CA LEU A 45 15.32 10.08 -3.29
C LEU A 45 15.62 11.59 -3.20
N GLY A 46 16.69 11.96 -2.48
CA GLY A 46 17.03 13.35 -2.17
C GLY A 46 16.24 13.95 -1.00
N LEU A 47 15.55 13.11 -0.22
CA LEU A 47 14.79 13.53 0.97
C LEU A 47 15.63 13.40 2.26
N PRO A 48 15.36 14.20 3.30
CA PRO A 48 15.87 13.92 4.64
C PRO A 48 15.46 12.51 5.09
N ALA A 49 16.38 11.75 5.69
CA ALA A 49 16.11 10.36 6.09
C ALA A 49 14.86 10.22 6.97
N ALA A 50 14.62 11.19 7.87
CA ALA A 50 13.44 11.21 8.73
C ALA A 50 12.11 11.21 7.97
N MET A 51 12.05 11.73 6.73
CA MET A 51 10.82 11.72 5.92
C MET A 51 10.42 10.30 5.52
N LEU A 52 11.39 9.40 5.34
CA LEU A 52 11.14 7.99 5.04
C LEU A 52 10.53 7.25 6.24
N GLU A 53 10.61 7.81 7.45
CA GLU A 53 10.03 7.24 8.69
C GLU A 53 8.63 7.81 9.00
N THR A 54 8.00 8.48 8.03
CA THR A 54 6.68 9.10 8.21
C THR A 54 5.61 8.48 7.33
N HIS A 55 4.35 8.85 7.58
CA HIS A 55 3.20 8.47 6.77
C HIS A 55 3.28 8.90 5.29
N TYR A 56 4.24 9.76 4.92
CA TYR A 56 4.49 10.05 3.51
C TYR A 56 5.08 8.84 2.77
N ALA A 57 5.90 8.05 3.46
CA ALA A 57 6.72 6.99 2.85
C ALA A 57 6.05 5.62 2.84
N TYR A 58 5.16 5.38 3.78
CA TYR A 58 4.47 4.12 4.01
C TYR A 58 3.28 4.39 4.94
N ASP A 59 2.51 3.36 5.25
CA ASP A 59 1.40 3.44 6.19
C ASP A 59 1.85 2.88 7.56
N PRO A 60 2.05 3.70 8.60
CA PRO A 60 2.54 3.21 9.89
C PRO A 60 1.62 2.15 10.52
N GLY A 61 2.18 0.97 10.80
CA GLY A 61 1.49 -0.12 11.51
C GLY A 61 0.76 -1.13 10.62
N VAL A 62 0.60 -0.89 9.31
CA VAL A 62 -0.17 -1.80 8.44
C VAL A 62 0.53 -3.13 8.18
N ASP A 63 1.87 -3.17 8.15
CA ASP A 63 2.62 -4.43 8.02
C ASP A 63 2.25 -5.40 9.17
N GLY A 64 2.35 -4.91 10.41
CA GLY A 64 2.01 -5.69 11.60
C GLY A 64 0.52 -6.08 11.65
N LEU A 65 -0.37 -5.15 11.31
CA LEU A 65 -1.81 -5.42 11.24
C LEU A 65 -2.14 -6.49 10.20
N THR A 66 -1.60 -6.37 8.98
CA THR A 66 -1.83 -7.32 7.88
C THR A 66 -1.32 -8.71 8.21
N ARG A 67 -0.15 -8.83 8.85
CA ARG A 67 0.36 -10.12 9.35
C ARG A 67 -0.58 -10.75 10.38
N ALA A 68 -1.06 -9.94 11.34
CA ALA A 68 -1.99 -10.42 12.36
C ALA A 68 -3.33 -10.86 11.75
N LEU A 69 -3.85 -10.10 10.78
CA LEU A 69 -5.06 -10.46 10.02
C LEU A 69 -4.85 -11.74 9.21
N SER A 70 -3.75 -11.85 8.47
CA SER A 70 -3.38 -13.05 7.71
C SER A 70 -3.33 -14.27 8.60
N GLN A 71 -2.70 -14.17 9.77
CA GLN A 71 -2.68 -15.27 10.75
C GLN A 71 -4.07 -15.62 11.29
N ARG A 72 -4.88 -14.62 11.64
CA ARG A 72 -6.17 -14.84 12.32
C ARG A 72 -7.27 -15.32 11.38
N LEU A 73 -7.23 -14.90 10.12
CA LEU A 73 -8.18 -15.27 9.07
C LEU A 73 -7.67 -16.44 8.22
N ASP A 74 -6.48 -16.94 8.55
CA ASP A 74 -5.69 -17.85 7.72
C ASP A 74 -5.65 -17.39 6.25
N ALA A 75 -5.58 -16.09 5.99
CA ALA A 75 -5.69 -15.53 4.64
C ALA A 75 -4.31 -15.33 3.99
N PRO A 76 -4.15 -15.59 2.68
CA PRO A 76 -2.99 -15.12 1.96
C PRO A 76 -2.88 -13.60 2.06
N ALA A 77 -1.65 -13.10 2.15
CA ALA A 77 -1.38 -11.67 2.12
C ALA A 77 -0.18 -11.35 1.23
N VAL A 78 -0.25 -10.25 0.49
CA VAL A 78 0.86 -9.71 -0.29
C VAL A 78 1.25 -8.34 0.24
N LEU A 79 2.51 -8.20 0.66
CA LEU A 79 3.04 -6.98 1.26
C LEU A 79 4.11 -6.38 0.35
N ALA A 80 3.90 -5.13 -0.08
CA ALA A 80 4.90 -4.37 -0.81
C ALA A 80 5.93 -3.77 0.14
N ARG A 81 7.23 -3.96 -0.16
CA ARG A 81 8.32 -3.60 0.75
C ARG A 81 8.95 -2.25 0.46
N TYR A 82 8.82 -1.75 -0.77
CA TYR A 82 9.34 -0.44 -1.11
C TYR A 82 8.38 0.68 -0.75
N SER A 83 8.95 1.84 -0.44
CA SER A 83 8.22 3.05 -0.11
C SER A 83 7.29 3.47 -1.25
N ARG A 84 6.10 3.94 -0.90
CA ARG A 84 5.18 4.57 -1.86
C ARG A 84 5.74 5.83 -2.52
N ILE A 85 6.76 6.46 -1.93
CA ILE A 85 7.46 7.61 -2.55
C ILE A 85 8.33 7.13 -3.72
N PHE A 86 8.84 5.89 -3.65
CA PHE A 86 9.61 5.32 -4.75
C PHE A 86 8.70 5.03 -5.95
N VAL A 87 7.61 4.28 -5.69
CA VAL A 87 6.48 4.03 -6.59
C VAL A 87 5.23 3.77 -5.74
N ASP A 88 4.12 4.44 -6.05
CA ASP A 88 2.85 4.16 -5.38
C ASP A 88 2.08 3.06 -6.11
N TYR A 89 1.97 1.90 -5.46
CA TYR A 89 1.28 0.71 -5.96
C TYR A 89 -0.23 0.88 -6.09
N ASN A 90 -0.82 1.88 -5.42
CA ASN A 90 -2.25 2.16 -5.46
C ASN A 90 -2.56 3.36 -6.40
N ARG A 91 -1.81 3.45 -7.50
CA ARG A 91 -1.92 4.43 -8.58
C ARG A 91 -1.69 3.79 -9.94
N PHE A 92 -2.40 4.26 -10.95
CA PHE A 92 -2.10 3.87 -12.33
C PHE A 92 -0.77 4.49 -12.79
N ASP A 93 -0.05 3.83 -13.69
CA ASP A 93 1.21 4.31 -14.24
C ASP A 93 1.11 5.72 -14.86
N SER A 94 -0.08 6.07 -15.35
CA SER A 94 -0.40 7.38 -15.94
C SER A 94 -0.65 8.48 -14.91
N ASP A 95 -0.87 8.14 -13.65
CA ASP A 95 -1.19 9.10 -12.60
C ASP A 95 0.05 9.91 -12.22
N TRP A 96 -0.14 11.21 -12.03
CA TRP A 96 0.96 12.13 -11.71
C TRP A 96 1.64 11.79 -10.38
N ASP A 97 0.91 11.19 -9.44
CA ASP A 97 1.38 10.82 -8.11
C ASP A 97 1.82 9.35 -7.99
N HIS A 98 1.81 8.58 -9.09
CA HIS A 98 2.43 7.24 -9.13
C HIS A 98 3.93 7.27 -8.76
N MET A 99 4.61 8.37 -9.11
CA MET A 99 5.95 8.71 -8.62
C MET A 99 5.94 10.18 -8.22
N ARG A 100 5.31 10.46 -7.08
CA ARG A 100 4.96 11.82 -6.66
C ARG A 100 6.18 12.76 -6.57
N PRO A 101 6.12 13.96 -7.18
CA PRO A 101 7.24 14.91 -7.17
C PRO A 101 7.34 15.78 -5.91
N ASP A 102 6.31 15.81 -5.06
CA ASP A 102 6.27 16.59 -3.81
C ASP A 102 5.47 15.89 -2.69
N LEU A 103 5.75 16.22 -1.44
CA LEU A 103 5.07 15.70 -0.24
C LEU A 103 4.36 16.83 0.51
N GLY A 104 3.43 17.52 -0.15
CA GLY A 104 2.73 18.65 0.47
C GLY A 104 3.63 19.89 0.52
N GLY A 105 4.31 20.18 -0.59
CA GLY A 105 5.21 21.33 -0.74
C GLY A 105 6.68 21.05 -0.42
N ILE A 106 7.02 19.85 0.03
CA ILE A 106 8.41 19.38 0.14
C ILE A 106 8.78 18.64 -1.15
N PRO A 107 9.70 19.16 -1.99
CA PRO A 107 10.09 18.48 -3.22
C PRO A 107 10.70 17.11 -2.95
N VAL A 108 10.46 16.16 -3.85
CA VAL A 108 11.15 14.86 -3.92
C VAL A 108 12.11 14.93 -5.11
N PRO A 109 13.39 15.29 -4.93
CA PRO A 109 14.29 15.60 -6.03
C PRO A 109 14.42 14.50 -7.08
N ALA A 110 14.49 13.23 -6.65
CA ALA A 110 14.60 12.09 -7.56
C ALA A 110 13.31 11.78 -8.34
N ASN A 111 12.20 12.47 -8.05
CA ASN A 111 10.92 12.30 -8.72
C ASN A 111 10.50 13.50 -9.59
N MET A 112 11.24 14.61 -9.61
CA MET A 112 10.84 15.82 -10.36
C MET A 112 10.95 15.70 -11.89
N ALA A 113 11.90 14.90 -12.39
CA ALA A 113 12.21 14.81 -13.82
C ALA A 113 12.55 13.36 -14.23
N ILE A 114 11.63 12.44 -13.93
CA ILE A 114 11.79 11.01 -14.23
C ILE A 114 11.61 10.76 -15.73
N SER A 115 12.62 10.19 -16.38
CA SER A 115 12.52 9.76 -17.78
C SER A 115 11.68 8.48 -17.91
N ASP A 116 11.16 8.20 -19.11
CA ASP A 116 10.36 6.98 -19.33
C ASP A 116 11.16 5.69 -19.07
N ALA A 117 12.46 5.71 -19.37
CA ALA A 117 13.34 4.58 -19.08
C ALA A 117 13.46 4.33 -17.57
N GLU A 118 13.53 5.39 -16.79
CA GLU A 118 13.56 5.34 -15.34
C GLU A 118 12.22 4.88 -14.76
N ARG A 119 11.09 5.38 -15.30
CA ARG A 119 9.74 4.91 -14.92
C ARG A 119 9.59 3.40 -15.13
N ARG A 120 9.97 2.91 -16.32
CA ARG A 120 9.94 1.48 -16.63
C ARG A 120 10.82 0.66 -15.71
N LEU A 121 12.02 1.14 -15.38
CA LEU A 121 12.94 0.43 -14.49
C LEU A 121 12.36 0.31 -13.07
N ARG A 122 11.80 1.40 -12.53
CA ARG A 122 11.19 1.37 -11.20
C ARG A 122 9.96 0.48 -11.16
N ARG A 123 9.12 0.51 -12.20
CA ARG A 123 7.98 -0.40 -12.35
C ARG A 123 8.43 -1.86 -12.36
N GLN A 124 9.43 -2.17 -13.18
CA GLN A 124 10.01 -3.50 -13.29
C GLN A 124 10.52 -4.02 -11.93
N ILE A 125 11.14 -3.16 -11.14
CA ILE A 125 11.71 -3.52 -9.84
C ILE A 125 10.65 -3.63 -8.75
N ALA A 126 9.66 -2.73 -8.75
CA ALA A 126 8.73 -2.58 -7.64
C ALA A 126 7.37 -3.22 -7.94
N VAL A 127 6.69 -2.77 -8.99
CA VAL A 127 5.27 -3.09 -9.26
C VAL A 127 5.13 -4.47 -9.87
N ASP A 128 5.90 -4.78 -10.91
CA ASP A 128 5.79 -6.05 -11.63
C ASP A 128 5.92 -7.29 -10.72
N PRO A 129 6.85 -7.38 -9.75
CA PRO A 129 6.88 -8.52 -8.82
C PRO A 129 5.69 -8.57 -7.86
N VAL A 130 5.12 -7.44 -7.47
CA VAL A 130 3.89 -7.39 -6.66
C VAL A 130 2.69 -7.88 -7.47
N ASP A 131 2.53 -7.38 -8.71
CA ASP A 131 1.48 -7.83 -9.64
C ASP A 131 1.60 -9.34 -9.88
N ALA A 132 2.81 -9.85 -10.11
CA ALA A 132 3.07 -11.27 -10.31
C ALA A 132 2.76 -12.13 -9.08
N ALA A 133 2.92 -11.59 -7.86
CA ALA A 133 2.56 -12.28 -6.63
C ALA A 133 1.03 -12.29 -6.39
N ILE A 134 0.34 -11.22 -6.78
CA ILE A 134 -1.12 -11.08 -6.59
C ILE A 134 -1.91 -11.89 -7.61
N ALA A 135 -1.54 -11.81 -8.89
CA ALA A 135 -2.29 -12.38 -10.01
C ALA A 135 -2.71 -13.85 -9.83
N PRO A 136 -1.85 -14.79 -9.41
CA PRO A 136 -2.25 -16.19 -9.23
C PRO A 136 -3.17 -16.40 -8.02
N LEU A 137 -3.19 -15.47 -7.06
CA LEU A 137 -3.98 -15.61 -5.84
C LEU A 137 -5.45 -15.22 -6.04
N ILE A 138 -5.76 -14.29 -6.95
CA ILE A 138 -7.10 -13.70 -7.15
C ILE A 138 -8.20 -14.73 -7.49
N PRO A 139 -8.03 -15.66 -8.45
CA PRO A 139 -9.15 -16.45 -8.98
C PRO A 139 -9.90 -17.29 -7.93
N ALA A 140 -9.25 -17.68 -6.84
CA ALA A 140 -9.84 -18.49 -5.77
C ALA A 140 -10.56 -17.65 -4.70
N ARG A 141 -10.55 -16.32 -4.79
CA ARG A 141 -10.97 -15.42 -3.71
C ARG A 141 -12.36 -14.85 -3.98
N LYS A 142 -13.12 -14.68 -2.90
CA LYS A 142 -14.43 -14.00 -2.90
C LYS A 142 -14.30 -12.50 -2.65
N ALA A 143 -13.24 -12.07 -1.96
CA ALA A 143 -12.94 -10.67 -1.72
C ALA A 143 -11.43 -10.43 -1.63
N VAL A 144 -11.03 -9.23 -2.05
CA VAL A 144 -9.68 -8.70 -1.88
C VAL A 144 -9.79 -7.48 -0.97
N VAL A 145 -8.94 -7.40 0.03
CA VAL A 145 -8.98 -6.35 1.06
C VAL A 145 -7.61 -5.69 1.15
N SER A 146 -7.51 -4.44 0.71
CA SER A 146 -6.31 -3.62 0.93
C SER A 146 -6.32 -3.04 2.34
N VAL A 147 -5.20 -3.15 3.05
CA VAL A 147 -5.05 -2.71 4.43
C VAL A 147 -4.18 -1.46 4.47
N HIS A 148 -4.78 -0.37 4.92
CA HIS A 148 -4.16 0.95 4.98
C HIS A 148 -4.27 1.57 6.36
N SER A 149 -3.46 2.60 6.59
CA SER A 149 -3.60 3.49 7.74
C SER A 149 -3.53 4.93 7.28
N PHE A 150 -3.88 5.86 8.16
CA PHE A 150 -3.90 7.25 7.79
C PHE A 150 -3.53 8.15 8.97
N THR A 151 -2.91 9.30 8.68
CA THR A 151 -2.58 10.28 9.71
C THR A 151 -3.87 10.85 10.35
N PRO A 152 -3.97 10.93 11.68
CA PRO A 152 -5.17 11.42 12.35
C PRO A 152 -5.43 12.91 12.13
N VAL A 153 -4.40 13.67 11.75
CA VAL A 153 -4.48 15.11 11.47
C VAL A 153 -4.05 15.37 10.03
N MET A 154 -4.89 16.07 9.26
CA MET A 154 -4.61 16.49 7.89
C MET A 154 -4.93 17.98 7.75
N GLY A 155 -3.98 18.78 7.23
CA GLY A 155 -4.17 20.23 7.10
C GLY A 155 -4.46 20.94 8.42
N GLY A 156 -4.01 20.39 9.55
CA GLY A 156 -4.28 20.93 10.89
C GLY A 156 -5.65 20.54 11.48
N LEU A 157 -6.45 19.74 10.76
CA LEU A 157 -7.77 19.28 11.21
C LEU A 157 -7.73 17.80 11.61
N HIS A 158 -8.33 17.49 12.76
CA HIS A 158 -8.54 16.11 13.20
C HIS A 158 -9.59 15.42 12.34
N ARG A 159 -9.31 14.20 11.91
CA ARG A 159 -10.27 13.38 11.16
C ARG A 159 -11.38 12.86 12.08
N PRO A 160 -12.64 12.86 11.60
CA PRO A 160 -13.78 12.43 12.40
C PRO A 160 -13.92 10.90 12.48
N VAL A 161 -13.04 10.14 11.81
CA VAL A 161 -13.10 8.69 11.66
C VAL A 161 -11.88 8.02 12.26
N ASP A 162 -12.09 6.87 12.90
CA ASP A 162 -11.04 6.02 13.46
C ASP A 162 -10.74 4.81 12.55
N ILE A 163 -11.76 4.23 11.91
CA ILE A 163 -11.64 3.15 10.92
C ILE A 163 -12.50 3.48 9.70
N GLY A 164 -11.87 3.55 8.53
CA GLY A 164 -12.55 3.74 7.24
C GLY A 164 -12.77 2.43 6.53
N ILE A 165 -13.99 2.20 6.03
CA ILE A 165 -14.30 1.12 5.09
C ILE A 165 -14.50 1.75 3.72
N LEU A 166 -13.50 1.58 2.86
CA LEU A 166 -13.47 2.20 1.53
C LEU A 166 -13.83 1.17 0.46
N TRP A 167 -14.69 1.57 -0.46
CA TRP A 167 -15.17 0.69 -1.52
C TRP A 167 -15.67 1.50 -2.72
N ARG A 168 -15.55 0.91 -3.91
CA ARG A 168 -16.00 1.54 -5.16
C ARG A 168 -17.35 1.01 -5.65
N ASN A 169 -17.50 -0.31 -5.66
CA ASN A 169 -18.71 -0.99 -6.14
C ASN A 169 -19.42 -1.67 -4.99
N GLU A 170 -20.74 -1.51 -4.93
CA GLU A 170 -21.54 -2.10 -3.87
C GLU A 170 -21.48 -3.63 -3.96
N SER A 171 -21.39 -4.28 -2.80
CA SER A 171 -21.45 -5.74 -2.73
C SER A 171 -22.01 -6.17 -1.37
N PRO A 172 -22.62 -7.37 -1.28
CA PRO A 172 -23.07 -7.91 0.00
C PRO A 172 -21.95 -7.98 1.04
N PHE A 173 -20.71 -8.23 0.60
CA PHE A 173 -19.54 -8.23 1.48
C PHE A 173 -19.30 -6.87 2.13
N VAL A 174 -19.31 -5.79 1.34
CA VAL A 174 -19.14 -4.42 1.84
C VAL A 174 -20.25 -4.04 2.81
N THR A 175 -21.51 -4.32 2.44
CA THR A 175 -22.68 -4.04 3.29
C THR A 175 -22.56 -4.75 4.65
N ASP A 176 -22.18 -6.03 4.66
CA ASP A 176 -22.00 -6.78 5.90
C ASP A 176 -20.81 -6.28 6.73
N VAL A 177 -19.68 -5.95 6.08
CA VAL A 177 -18.52 -5.37 6.76
C VAL A 177 -18.87 -4.03 7.41
N LEU A 178 -19.51 -3.11 6.68
CA LEU A 178 -19.96 -1.82 7.21
C LEU A 178 -20.89 -1.99 8.41
N ARG A 179 -21.87 -2.89 8.30
CA ARG A 179 -22.82 -3.18 9.38
C ARG A 179 -22.11 -3.72 10.62
N GLU A 180 -21.28 -4.74 10.48
CA GLU A 180 -20.58 -5.38 11.61
C GLU A 180 -19.55 -4.44 12.25
N PHE A 181 -18.79 -3.69 11.45
CA PHE A 181 -17.85 -2.70 11.97
C PHE A 181 -18.56 -1.57 12.69
N SER A 182 -19.68 -1.06 12.15
CA SER A 182 -20.46 -0.01 12.81
C SER A 182 -20.99 -0.45 14.18
N LEU A 183 -21.52 -1.67 14.27
CA LEU A 183 -22.04 -2.23 15.52
C LEU A 183 -20.92 -2.41 16.56
N ARG A 184 -19.83 -3.10 16.20
CA ARG A 184 -18.70 -3.33 17.11
C ARG A 184 -17.92 -2.05 17.44
N GLY A 185 -17.82 -1.15 16.47
CA GLY A 185 -17.20 0.15 16.64
C GLY A 185 -17.92 0.97 17.70
N ALA A 186 -19.25 1.02 17.65
CA ALA A 186 -20.06 1.69 18.67
C ALA A 186 -19.85 1.11 20.07
N GLU A 187 -19.76 -0.22 20.22
CA GLU A 187 -19.45 -0.87 21.50
C GLU A 187 -18.07 -0.50 22.06
N LEU A 188 -17.10 -0.25 21.16
CA LEU A 188 -15.72 0.10 21.50
C LEU A 188 -15.46 1.62 21.53
N GLY A 189 -16.48 2.45 21.25
CA GLY A 189 -16.33 3.90 21.15
C GLY A 189 -15.51 4.37 19.93
N LEU A 190 -15.42 3.54 18.89
CA LEU A 190 -14.73 3.86 17.63
C LEU A 190 -15.71 4.43 16.60
N ARG A 191 -15.25 5.43 15.85
CA ARG A 191 -16.00 6.06 14.77
C ARG A 191 -15.67 5.37 13.45
N ILE A 192 -16.68 4.76 12.84
CA ILE A 192 -16.56 4.02 11.57
C ILE A 192 -17.01 4.92 10.43
N GLY A 193 -16.19 5.03 9.39
CA GLY A 193 -16.47 5.80 8.19
C GLY A 193 -16.83 4.90 7.02
N ASP A 194 -17.84 5.30 6.27
CA ASP A 194 -18.21 4.72 4.97
C ASP A 194 -17.67 5.64 3.88
N ASN A 195 -16.61 5.21 3.17
CA ASN A 195 -15.82 6.08 2.28
C ASN A 195 -15.34 7.38 2.96
N GLU A 196 -14.85 7.24 4.20
CA GLU A 196 -14.12 8.26 4.94
C GLU A 196 -12.83 7.66 5.52
N PRO A 197 -11.70 8.40 5.60
CA PRO A 197 -11.54 9.83 5.31
C PRO A 197 -11.23 10.14 3.83
N TYR A 198 -11.26 9.12 2.97
CA TYR A 198 -11.05 9.24 1.53
C TYR A 198 -12.14 8.47 0.79
N ASP A 199 -12.28 8.79 -0.48
CA ASP A 199 -13.15 8.10 -1.44
C ASP A 199 -12.37 7.87 -2.76
N TRP A 200 -13.00 7.20 -3.73
CA TRP A 200 -12.39 6.69 -4.97
C TRP A 200 -12.28 7.66 -6.14
#